data_AF-A0A7V8FIZ5-F1
#
_entry.id   AF-A0A7V8FIZ5-F1
#
_cell.length_a   1.000
_cell.length_b   1.000
_cell.length_c   1.000
_cell.angle_alpha   90.00
_cell.angle_beta   90.00
_cell.angle_gamma   90.00
#
_symmetry.space_group_name_H-M   'P 1'
#
loop_
_entity.id
_entity.type
_entity.pdbx_description
1 polymer ?
#
loop_
_entity_poly.entity_id
_entity_poly.type
_entity_poly.pdbx_seq_one_letter_code
_entity_poly.pdbx_strand_id
1 'polypeptide(L)'
;MRATLPRDPQTGSELNADVHVAGTQIPFKAPAELLPRLSGTVQGRWQFTSLNWIADLFVRKPWFRLDGGGLLEADLRVKDGELAPGSSVDVPSVVAIAEVAGVRMQGTAQAKGRLQEGSPNQMLLDVRLPQFKVAPAEAQDTLLFDGRDLALALRGDGRLQELHRSVQARVTFNDARVPDLTAYNRYLGKGQVKLLGGSGLVSGEVELDTSGDIGRGSANLRGTGARLQVAGLALRGDAQLKARLQRADIKHRQFDLAGTTVQLRNIQVGDAREDGNWRGTLAVRQGHIDGTAPFQVDALADVTLRDAGPLLEVFAERGAYPRWALGMLDSGQVQASTRLRWRREHLVMDELQAENERLSMRARLDMNGDRRQGDLYLRWGILGAGVRLDNGQRKWHVADAREWYAEQPRLLPPMPAADAPAPQAD
;
A
#
# COMPACT_ATOMS: atom_id res chain seq x y z
N MET A 1 -36.05 -31.85 0.58
CA MET A 1 -35.36 -32.23 1.82
C MET A 1 -35.79 -31.24 2.89
N ARG A 2 -36.29 -31.74 4.02
CA ARG A 2 -36.56 -30.92 5.21
C ARG A 2 -35.55 -31.29 6.29
N ALA A 3 -34.97 -30.29 6.91
CA ALA A 3 -34.08 -30.45 8.05
C ALA A 3 -34.47 -29.45 9.13
N THR A 4 -34.57 -29.94 10.37
CA THR A 4 -34.89 -29.11 11.53
C THR A 4 -33.95 -29.48 12.66
N LEU A 5 -33.26 -28.48 13.20
CA LEU A 5 -32.45 -28.55 14.41
C LEU A 5 -33.13 -27.67 15.46
N PRO A 6 -33.63 -28.23 16.57
CA PRO A 6 -34.22 -27.44 17.64
C PRO A 6 -33.15 -26.57 18.32
N ARG A 7 -33.60 -25.52 19.00
CA ARG A 7 -32.71 -24.56 19.65
C ARG A 7 -31.86 -25.21 20.74
N ASP A 8 -30.55 -25.08 20.59
CA ASP A 8 -29.57 -25.46 21.61
C ASP A 8 -29.55 -24.38 22.72
N PRO A 9 -29.77 -24.75 24.00
CA PRO A 9 -29.74 -23.81 25.11
C PRO A 9 -28.36 -23.19 25.39
N GLN A 10 -27.27 -23.90 25.10
CA GLN A 10 -25.91 -23.45 25.35
C GLN A 10 -25.40 -22.53 24.24
N THR A 11 -25.65 -22.91 22.99
CA THR A 11 -25.11 -22.19 21.83
C THR A 11 -26.10 -21.21 21.20
N GLY A 12 -27.40 -21.37 21.50
CA GLY A 12 -28.48 -20.64 20.84
C GLY A 12 -28.67 -21.03 19.38
N SER A 13 -28.01 -22.10 18.91
CA SER A 13 -28.07 -22.55 17.52
C SER A 13 -29.39 -23.26 17.23
N GLU A 14 -30.01 -22.96 16.09
CA GLU A 14 -31.23 -23.59 15.58
C GLU A 14 -31.25 -23.53 14.05
N LEU A 15 -31.93 -24.47 13.40
CA LEU A 15 -32.03 -24.51 11.94
C LEU A 15 -33.39 -25.02 11.52
N ASN A 16 -33.99 -24.37 10.53
CA ASN A 16 -35.16 -24.85 9.81
C ASN A 16 -34.91 -24.65 8.31
N ALA A 17 -34.79 -25.75 7.58
CA ALA A 17 -34.54 -25.74 6.15
C ALA A 17 -35.58 -26.61 5.44
N ASP A 18 -36.27 -26.03 4.45
CA ASP A 18 -37.07 -26.77 3.47
C ASP A 18 -36.52 -26.43 2.08
N VAL A 19 -35.76 -27.35 1.50
CA VAL A 19 -35.02 -27.15 0.25
C VAL A 19 -35.33 -28.28 -0.70
N HIS A 20 -35.69 -27.94 -1.94
CA HIS A 20 -35.90 -28.91 -3.01
C HIS A 20 -34.94 -28.67 -4.17
N VAL A 21 -34.60 -29.76 -4.84
CA VAL A 21 -33.80 -29.75 -6.07
C VAL A 21 -34.75 -30.14 -7.19
N ALA A 22 -34.92 -29.28 -8.19
CA ALA A 22 -35.70 -29.63 -9.38
C ALA A 22 -35.01 -30.75 -10.16
N GLY A 23 -35.74 -31.76 -10.65
CA GLY A 23 -35.20 -32.88 -11.45
C GLY A 23 -34.57 -34.02 -10.63
N THR A 24 -34.25 -35.13 -11.29
CA THR A 24 -33.89 -36.41 -10.65
C THR A 24 -32.41 -36.78 -10.71
N GLN A 25 -31.62 -36.09 -11.55
CA GLN A 25 -30.18 -36.34 -11.68
C GLN A 25 -29.43 -35.71 -10.51
N ILE A 26 -28.66 -36.52 -9.78
CA ILE A 26 -27.80 -36.09 -8.67
C ILE A 26 -26.33 -36.32 -9.10
N PRO A 27 -25.59 -35.27 -9.49
CA PRO A 27 -24.20 -35.37 -9.91
C PRO A 27 -23.29 -35.52 -8.69
N PHE A 28 -23.08 -36.74 -8.22
CA PHE A 28 -22.23 -37.03 -7.05
C PHE A 28 -20.76 -36.60 -7.25
N LYS A 29 -20.29 -36.53 -8.50
CA LYS A 29 -18.93 -36.06 -8.85
C LYS A 29 -18.80 -34.55 -8.91
N ALA A 30 -19.91 -33.82 -9.10
CA ALA A 30 -19.95 -32.37 -9.20
C ALA A 30 -21.20 -31.79 -8.52
N PRO A 31 -21.32 -31.88 -7.17
CA PRO A 31 -22.52 -31.46 -6.46
C PRO A 31 -22.92 -29.99 -6.68
N ALA A 32 -21.98 -29.12 -7.05
CA ALA A 32 -22.24 -27.73 -7.39
C ALA A 32 -23.21 -27.54 -8.57
N GLU A 33 -23.33 -28.52 -9.47
CA GLU A 33 -24.32 -28.52 -10.56
C GLU A 33 -25.77 -28.60 -10.06
N LEU A 34 -25.98 -28.90 -8.77
CA LEU A 34 -27.30 -28.83 -8.15
C LEU A 34 -27.70 -27.40 -7.78
N LEU A 35 -26.75 -26.48 -7.59
CA LEU A 35 -27.02 -25.11 -7.13
C LEU A 35 -28.06 -24.39 -7.99
N PRO A 36 -27.99 -24.41 -9.35
CA PRO A 36 -28.97 -23.75 -10.22
C PRO A 36 -30.38 -24.34 -10.12
N ARG A 37 -30.53 -25.52 -9.52
CA ARG A 37 -31.79 -26.26 -9.40
C ARG A 37 -32.37 -26.21 -7.98
N LEU A 38 -31.68 -25.55 -7.05
CA LEU A 38 -32.12 -25.41 -5.67
C LEU A 38 -33.21 -24.37 -5.54
N SER A 39 -34.21 -24.67 -4.72
CA SER A 39 -35.20 -23.69 -4.28
C SER A 39 -35.70 -24.04 -2.90
N GLY A 40 -36.21 -23.05 -2.17
CA GLY A 40 -36.74 -23.23 -0.84
C GLY A 40 -36.26 -22.17 0.13
N THR A 41 -36.34 -22.49 1.41
CA THR A 41 -36.08 -21.56 2.50
C THR A 41 -35.16 -22.17 3.54
N VAL A 42 -34.22 -21.37 4.05
CA VAL A 42 -33.34 -21.73 5.15
C VAL A 42 -33.38 -20.61 6.18
N GLN A 43 -33.88 -20.91 7.38
CA GLN A 43 -33.89 -19.99 8.51
C GLN A 43 -33.10 -20.61 9.65
N GLY A 44 -32.23 -19.86 10.30
CA GLY A 44 -31.51 -20.40 11.44
C GLY A 44 -30.62 -19.40 12.15
N ARG A 45 -30.21 -19.82 13.35
CA ARG A 45 -29.17 -19.19 14.15
C ARG A 45 -28.04 -20.20 14.29
N TRP A 46 -26.81 -19.79 14.07
CA TRP A 46 -25.68 -20.70 14.19
C TRP A 46 -24.51 -20.05 14.90
N GLN A 47 -24.10 -20.64 16.02
CA GLN A 47 -22.86 -20.28 16.67
C GLN A 47 -21.70 -21.00 15.98
N PHE A 48 -20.76 -20.22 15.46
CA PHE A 48 -19.53 -20.73 14.89
C PHE A 48 -18.35 -20.32 15.76
N THR A 49 -17.34 -21.18 15.84
CA THR A 49 -16.11 -20.95 16.61
C THR A 49 -14.95 -20.46 15.75
N SER A 50 -15.09 -20.54 14.43
CA SER A 50 -14.08 -20.10 13.45
C SER A 50 -14.75 -19.47 12.25
N LEU A 51 -14.11 -18.46 11.66
CA LEU A 51 -14.51 -17.83 10.41
C LEU A 51 -13.86 -18.48 9.16
N ASN A 52 -13.06 -19.54 9.34
CA ASN A 52 -12.35 -20.19 8.22
C ASN A 52 -13.30 -20.72 7.14
N TRP A 53 -14.54 -21.10 7.52
CA TRP A 53 -15.57 -21.52 6.55
C TRP A 53 -15.98 -20.38 5.59
N ILE A 54 -15.89 -19.11 6.01
CA ILE A 54 -16.19 -17.94 5.16
C ILE A 54 -15.05 -17.74 4.16
N ALA A 55 -13.80 -17.86 4.60
CA ALA A 55 -12.64 -17.78 3.72
C ALA A 55 -12.75 -18.82 2.57
N ASP A 56 -13.24 -20.01 2.88
CA ASP A 56 -13.49 -21.07 1.91
C ASP A 56 -14.57 -20.75 0.86
N LEU A 57 -15.48 -19.81 1.14
CA LEU A 57 -16.55 -19.40 0.23
C LEU A 57 -16.15 -18.22 -0.67
N PHE A 58 -15.30 -17.31 -0.17
CA PHE A 58 -15.05 -16.02 -0.82
C PHE A 58 -13.59 -15.80 -1.23
N VAL A 59 -12.60 -16.22 -0.42
CA VAL A 59 -11.17 -15.93 -0.67
C VAL A 59 -10.31 -17.11 -0.19
N ARG A 60 -10.22 -18.17 -0.98
CA ARG A 60 -9.26 -19.27 -0.75
C ARG A 60 -7.88 -18.88 -1.23
N LYS A 61 -7.15 -18.07 -0.45
CA LYS A 61 -5.80 -17.63 -0.79
C LYS A 61 -4.84 -17.83 0.39
N PRO A 62 -3.61 -18.35 0.18
CA PRO A 62 -2.64 -18.56 1.25
C PRO A 62 -2.24 -17.30 2.03
N TRP A 63 -2.46 -16.13 1.45
CA TRP A 63 -2.14 -14.83 2.03
C TRP A 63 -3.26 -14.25 2.91
N PHE A 64 -4.41 -14.93 3.01
CA PHE A 64 -5.58 -14.49 3.78
C PHE A 64 -5.98 -15.54 4.80
N ARG A 65 -6.10 -15.15 6.06
CA ARG A 65 -6.68 -15.98 7.12
C ARG A 65 -7.72 -15.18 7.89
N LEU A 66 -8.85 -15.81 8.20
CA LEU A 66 -9.94 -15.19 8.95
C LEU A 66 -10.32 -16.09 10.14
N ASP A 67 -10.01 -15.62 11.35
CA ASP A 67 -10.32 -16.32 12.59
C ASP A 67 -11.33 -15.52 13.42
N GLY A 68 -12.19 -16.22 14.16
CA GLY A 68 -13.26 -15.57 14.91
C GLY A 68 -14.45 -16.46 15.23
N GLY A 69 -15.09 -16.19 16.37
CA GLY A 69 -16.33 -16.85 16.77
C GLY A 69 -17.45 -15.85 17.00
N GLY A 70 -18.67 -16.23 16.66
CA GLY A 70 -19.83 -15.36 16.71
C GLY A 70 -21.12 -16.12 16.48
N LEU A 71 -22.21 -15.36 16.46
CA LEU A 71 -23.53 -15.87 16.14
C LEU A 71 -23.97 -15.31 14.78
N LEU A 72 -24.34 -16.20 13.87
CA LEU A 72 -24.93 -15.84 12.58
C LEU A 72 -26.43 -16.09 12.65
N GLU A 73 -27.21 -15.14 12.17
CA GLU A 73 -28.65 -15.25 11.97
C GLU A 73 -28.94 -15.12 10.48
N ALA A 74 -29.69 -16.05 9.92
CA ALA A 74 -30.00 -16.05 8.49
C ALA A 74 -31.46 -16.40 8.24
N ASP A 75 -32.06 -15.71 7.28
CA ASP A 75 -33.31 -16.05 6.61
C ASP A 75 -33.03 -15.97 5.12
N LEU A 76 -32.87 -17.11 4.46
CA LEU A 76 -32.49 -17.21 3.06
C LEU A 76 -33.64 -17.84 2.27
N ARG A 77 -33.99 -17.21 1.15
CA ARG A 77 -34.95 -17.74 0.18
C ARG A 77 -34.20 -17.94 -1.12
N VAL A 78 -34.31 -19.14 -1.68
CA VAL A 78 -33.67 -19.49 -2.95
C VAL A 78 -34.77 -19.87 -3.92
N LYS A 79 -34.69 -19.37 -5.15
CA LYS A 79 -35.56 -19.73 -6.25
C LYS A 79 -34.70 -20.00 -7.48
N ASP A 80 -34.79 -21.20 -8.03
CA ASP A 80 -34.05 -21.63 -9.23
C ASP A 80 -32.54 -21.32 -9.15
N GLY A 81 -31.96 -21.57 -7.97
CA GLY A 81 -30.54 -21.33 -7.67
C GLY A 81 -30.14 -19.88 -7.44
N GLU A 82 -31.09 -18.95 -7.42
CA GLU A 82 -30.88 -17.53 -7.15
C GLU A 82 -31.47 -17.12 -5.80
N LEU A 83 -30.76 -16.30 -5.03
CA LEU A 83 -31.30 -15.69 -3.83
C LEU A 83 -32.49 -14.79 -4.21
N ALA A 84 -33.61 -15.00 -3.52
CA ALA A 84 -34.86 -14.31 -3.74
C ALA A 84 -35.10 -13.19 -2.70
N PRO A 85 -35.94 -12.19 -3.04
CA PRO A 85 -36.24 -11.08 -2.14
C PRO A 85 -36.66 -11.47 -0.73
N GLY A 86 -36.21 -10.65 0.22
CA GLY A 86 -36.36 -10.88 1.65
C GLY A 86 -35.38 -11.90 2.25
N SER A 87 -34.39 -12.35 1.47
CA SER A 87 -33.19 -12.99 2.03
C SER A 87 -32.35 -11.98 2.83
N SER A 88 -31.91 -12.36 4.03
CA SER A 88 -31.10 -11.53 4.93
C SER A 88 -30.13 -12.38 5.77
N VAL A 89 -29.03 -11.76 6.17
CA VAL A 89 -28.06 -12.32 7.11
C VAL A 89 -27.69 -11.24 8.11
N ASP A 90 -27.64 -11.55 9.39
CA ASP A 90 -27.14 -10.66 10.44
C ASP A 90 -26.08 -11.40 11.26
N VAL A 91 -24.97 -10.72 11.52
CA VAL A 91 -23.93 -11.13 12.45
C VAL A 91 -23.77 -9.98 13.45
N PRO A 92 -24.46 -10.03 14.61
CA PRO A 92 -24.51 -8.90 15.52
C PRO A 92 -23.16 -8.55 16.14
N SER A 93 -22.32 -9.56 16.37
CA SER A 93 -20.97 -9.39 16.91
C SER A 93 -20.12 -10.63 16.64
N VAL A 94 -18.93 -10.42 16.09
CA VAL A 94 -17.91 -11.45 15.91
C VAL A 94 -16.54 -10.86 16.21
N VAL A 95 -15.70 -11.57 16.96
CA VAL A 95 -14.28 -11.20 17.07
C VAL A 95 -13.64 -11.57 15.75
N ALA A 96 -13.18 -10.59 14.98
CA ALA A 96 -12.59 -10.80 13.67
C ALA A 96 -11.08 -10.57 13.73
N ILE A 97 -10.35 -11.57 13.25
CA ILE A 97 -8.90 -11.54 13.07
C ILE A 97 -8.63 -11.82 11.61
N ALA A 98 -7.99 -10.87 10.93
CA ALA A 98 -7.57 -11.02 9.55
C ALA A 98 -6.05 -10.90 9.42
N GLU A 99 -5.41 -11.87 8.77
CA GLU A 99 -4.00 -11.77 8.41
C GLU A 99 -3.86 -11.64 6.90
N VAL A 100 -3.20 -10.56 6.46
CA VAL A 100 -3.01 -10.20 5.05
C VAL A 100 -1.57 -9.76 4.84
N ALA A 101 -0.85 -10.44 3.95
CA ALA A 101 0.52 -10.07 3.56
C ALA A 101 1.50 -9.81 4.74
N GLY A 102 1.42 -10.63 5.79
CA GLY A 102 2.28 -10.50 6.99
C GLY A 102 1.84 -9.43 7.99
N VAL A 103 0.67 -8.84 7.80
CA VAL A 103 0.03 -7.90 8.72
C VAL A 103 -1.22 -8.54 9.32
N ARG A 104 -1.40 -8.38 10.62
CA ARG A 104 -2.53 -8.88 11.39
C ARG A 104 -3.42 -7.71 11.82
N MET A 105 -4.69 -7.77 11.43
CA MET A 105 -5.75 -6.87 11.86
C MET A 105 -6.67 -7.61 12.82
N GLN A 106 -7.09 -6.94 13.90
CA GLN A 106 -8.01 -7.49 14.88
C GLN A 106 -9.03 -6.45 15.33
N GLY A 107 -10.27 -6.89 15.56
CA GLY A 107 -11.35 -6.05 16.09
C GLY A 107 -12.63 -6.84 16.31
N THR A 108 -13.67 -6.17 16.80
CA THR A 108 -15.02 -6.73 16.85
C THR A 108 -15.80 -6.21 15.66
N ALA A 109 -16.28 -7.12 14.81
CA ALA A 109 -17.03 -6.82 13.62
C ALA A 109 -18.53 -7.10 13.81
N GLN A 110 -19.33 -6.38 13.04
CA GLN A 110 -20.76 -6.64 12.86
C GLN A 110 -21.01 -6.72 11.36
N ALA A 111 -21.93 -7.57 10.91
CA ALA A 111 -22.23 -7.72 9.50
C ALA A 111 -23.73 -7.76 9.24
N LYS A 112 -24.18 -7.11 8.17
CA LYS A 112 -25.57 -7.15 7.70
C LYS A 112 -25.61 -7.42 6.21
N GLY A 113 -26.18 -8.55 5.85
CA GLY A 113 -26.41 -9.01 4.49
C GLY A 113 -27.86 -8.81 4.08
N ARG A 114 -28.07 -8.32 2.87
CA ARG A 114 -29.39 -8.17 2.25
C ARG A 114 -29.32 -8.44 0.76
N LEU A 115 -30.46 -8.84 0.20
CA LEU A 115 -30.61 -8.88 -1.25
C LEU A 115 -31.11 -7.53 -1.78
N GLN A 116 -30.55 -7.09 -2.90
CA GLN A 116 -31.08 -6.02 -3.72
C GLN A 116 -31.66 -6.61 -4.99
N GLU A 117 -32.93 -6.30 -5.27
CA GLU A 117 -33.60 -6.72 -6.49
C GLU A 117 -32.93 -6.14 -7.73
N GLY A 118 -32.78 -6.99 -8.76
CA GLY A 118 -32.12 -6.65 -10.01
C GLY A 118 -32.34 -7.71 -11.09
N SER A 119 -31.56 -7.64 -12.17
CA SER A 119 -31.52 -8.69 -13.20
C SER A 119 -30.06 -8.94 -13.61
N PRO A 120 -29.34 -9.87 -12.96
CA PRO A 120 -29.77 -10.71 -11.83
C PRO A 120 -29.86 -9.93 -10.51
N ASN A 121 -30.46 -10.54 -9.47
CA ASN A 121 -30.43 -10.03 -8.11
C ASN A 121 -28.99 -9.89 -7.60
N GLN A 122 -28.80 -9.04 -6.60
CA GLN A 122 -27.48 -8.75 -6.06
C GLN A 122 -27.43 -8.91 -4.56
N MET A 123 -26.45 -9.65 -4.09
CA MET A 123 -26.15 -9.77 -2.67
C MET A 123 -25.31 -8.57 -2.25
N LEU A 124 -25.74 -7.89 -1.18
CA LEU A 124 -24.98 -6.84 -0.52
C LEU A 124 -24.68 -7.28 0.91
N LEU A 125 -23.42 -7.18 1.33
CA LEU A 125 -23.00 -7.47 2.70
C LEU A 125 -22.16 -6.31 3.22
N ASP A 126 -22.69 -5.62 4.23
CA ASP A 126 -22.05 -4.51 4.92
C ASP A 126 -21.42 -5.01 6.21
N VAL A 127 -20.10 -4.90 6.33
CA VAL A 127 -19.32 -5.26 7.51
C VAL A 127 -18.74 -4.00 8.14
N ARG A 128 -18.91 -3.86 9.46
CA ARG A 128 -18.44 -2.70 10.23
C ARG A 128 -17.59 -3.14 11.41
N LEU A 129 -16.42 -2.53 11.55
CA LEU A 129 -15.56 -2.68 12.73
C LEU A 129 -15.45 -1.30 13.39
N PRO A 130 -16.20 -1.03 14.48
CA PRO A 130 -16.16 0.25 15.17
C PRO A 130 -14.77 0.61 15.68
N GLN A 131 -13.98 -0.40 16.05
CA GLN A 131 -12.59 -0.27 16.45
C GLN A 131 -11.79 -1.44 15.92
N PHE A 132 -10.57 -1.16 15.46
CA PHE A 132 -9.65 -2.18 15.00
C PHE A 132 -8.20 -1.78 15.31
N LYS A 133 -7.33 -2.78 15.43
CA LYS A 133 -5.89 -2.61 15.61
C LYS A 133 -5.15 -3.40 14.56
N VAL A 134 -4.04 -2.85 14.11
CA VAL A 134 -3.19 -3.46 13.10
C VAL A 134 -1.78 -3.60 13.65
N ALA A 135 -1.25 -4.80 13.59
CA ALA A 135 0.09 -5.17 14.05
C ALA A 135 0.79 -6.03 12.98
N PRO A 136 2.12 -6.14 12.96
CA PRO A 136 2.79 -7.16 12.19
C PRO A 136 2.41 -8.55 12.71
N ALA A 137 2.24 -9.53 11.81
CA ALA A 137 1.86 -10.89 12.21
C ALA A 137 2.89 -11.55 13.14
N GLU A 138 4.18 -11.28 12.91
CA GLU A 138 5.30 -11.84 13.69
C GLU A 138 5.61 -11.06 15.00
N ALA A 139 5.01 -9.89 15.21
CA ALA A 139 5.34 -9.00 16.34
C ALA A 139 4.09 -8.30 16.88
N GLN A 140 3.22 -9.07 17.53
CA GLN A 140 1.87 -8.65 17.91
C GLN A 140 1.83 -7.51 18.95
N ASP A 141 2.90 -7.33 19.72
CA ASP A 141 3.02 -6.23 20.68
C ASP A 141 3.34 -4.88 20.01
N THR A 142 3.72 -4.88 18.72
CA THR A 142 3.92 -3.63 17.97
C THR A 142 2.62 -3.17 17.32
N LEU A 143 2.20 -1.95 17.64
CA LEU A 143 1.07 -1.30 16.98
C LEU A 143 1.55 -0.55 15.72
N LEU A 144 1.04 -0.92 14.54
CA LEU A 144 1.23 -0.14 13.31
C LEU A 144 0.25 1.02 13.26
N PHE A 145 -1.03 0.73 13.50
CA PHE A 145 -2.08 1.73 13.68
C PHE A 145 -3.31 1.16 14.38
N ASP A 146 -4.04 2.02 15.09
CA ASP A 146 -5.37 1.75 15.62
C ASP A 146 -6.38 2.68 14.95
N GLY A 147 -7.50 2.12 14.51
CA GLY A 147 -8.50 2.87 13.76
C GLY A 147 -9.90 2.64 14.29
N ARG A 148 -10.82 3.42 13.72
CA ARG A 148 -12.24 3.37 14.01
C ARG A 148 -13.03 3.29 12.72
N ASP A 149 -14.25 2.78 12.82
CA ASP A 149 -15.24 2.81 11.75
C ASP A 149 -14.73 2.22 10.42
N LEU A 150 -13.98 1.12 10.48
CA LEU A 150 -13.63 0.39 9.25
C LEU A 150 -14.91 -0.20 8.67
N ALA A 151 -15.09 0.03 7.38
CA ALA A 151 -16.20 -0.49 6.61
C ALA A 151 -15.68 -1.38 5.49
N LEU A 152 -16.29 -2.55 5.35
CA LEU A 152 -16.11 -3.46 4.23
C LEU A 152 -17.48 -3.66 3.59
N ALA A 153 -17.61 -3.28 2.33
CA ALA A 153 -18.80 -3.52 1.53
C ALA A 153 -18.49 -4.62 0.51
N LEU A 154 -19.30 -5.66 0.53
CA LEU A 154 -19.21 -6.81 -0.39
C LEU A 154 -20.43 -6.81 -1.30
N ARG A 155 -20.21 -7.01 -2.59
CA ARG A 155 -21.26 -7.14 -3.60
C ARG A 155 -21.02 -8.36 -4.44
N GLY A 156 -22.05 -9.19 -4.64
CA GLY A 156 -21.96 -10.38 -5.49
C GLY A 156 -23.24 -10.64 -6.25
N ASP A 157 -23.17 -11.57 -7.20
CA ASP A 157 -24.33 -12.08 -7.92
C ASP A 157 -25.24 -12.89 -6.98
N GLY A 158 -26.56 -12.70 -7.08
CA GLY A 158 -27.54 -13.45 -6.31
C GLY A 158 -27.62 -14.93 -6.68
N ARG A 159 -27.14 -15.32 -7.88
CA ARG A 159 -27.07 -16.72 -8.31
C ARG A 159 -25.97 -17.46 -7.55
N LEU A 160 -26.36 -18.48 -6.80
CA LEU A 160 -25.46 -19.20 -5.89
C LEU A 160 -24.24 -19.80 -6.60
N GLN A 161 -24.40 -20.25 -7.85
CA GLN A 161 -23.28 -20.78 -8.64
C GLN A 161 -22.24 -19.71 -9.04
N GLU A 162 -22.64 -18.45 -9.17
CA GLU A 162 -21.76 -17.34 -9.58
C GLU A 162 -21.21 -16.55 -8.40
N LEU A 163 -21.71 -16.77 -7.19
CA LEU A 163 -21.37 -15.97 -6.01
C LEU A 163 -19.85 -15.89 -5.78
N HIS A 164 -19.16 -17.04 -5.76
CA HIS A 164 -17.71 -17.11 -5.55
C HIS A 164 -16.87 -16.48 -6.68
N ARG A 165 -17.46 -16.23 -7.85
CA ARG A 165 -16.77 -15.67 -9.04
C ARG A 165 -17.12 -14.22 -9.32
N SER A 166 -18.01 -13.63 -8.54
CA SER A 166 -18.58 -12.31 -8.81
C SER A 166 -18.45 -11.35 -7.64
N VAL A 167 -17.89 -11.80 -6.51
CA VAL A 167 -17.73 -10.98 -5.32
C VAL A 167 -16.70 -9.88 -5.57
N GLN A 168 -17.17 -8.65 -5.47
CA GLN A 168 -16.36 -7.45 -5.36
C GLN A 168 -16.35 -6.98 -3.92
N ALA A 169 -15.20 -6.50 -3.45
CA ALA A 169 -15.08 -5.98 -2.10
C ALA A 169 -14.49 -4.58 -2.12
N ARG A 170 -15.04 -3.69 -1.30
CA ARG A 170 -14.48 -2.36 -1.05
C ARG A 170 -14.22 -2.21 0.45
N VAL A 171 -12.96 -1.96 0.80
CA VAL A 171 -12.55 -1.68 2.18
C VAL A 171 -12.24 -0.20 2.29
N THR A 172 -12.79 0.46 3.32
CA THR A 172 -12.52 1.87 3.62
C THR A 172 -12.30 2.09 5.10
N PHE A 173 -11.32 2.93 5.44
CA PHE A 173 -11.13 3.45 6.79
C PHE A 173 -10.52 4.85 6.71
N ASN A 174 -10.81 5.67 7.72
CA ASN A 174 -10.35 7.06 7.75
C ASN A 174 -9.62 7.35 9.06
N ASP A 175 -8.56 8.14 8.95
CA ASP A 175 -7.82 8.71 10.07
C ASP A 175 -7.48 7.72 11.20
N ALA A 176 -7.10 6.49 10.83
CA ALA A 176 -6.52 5.54 11.76
C ALA A 176 -5.19 6.11 12.29
N ARG A 177 -4.99 6.05 13.60
CA ARG A 177 -3.86 6.65 14.29
C ARG A 177 -2.64 5.77 14.16
N VAL A 178 -1.55 6.37 13.72
CA VAL A 178 -0.20 5.82 13.78
C VAL A 178 0.49 6.42 15.01
N PRO A 179 0.63 5.66 16.12
CA PRO A 179 1.15 6.22 17.36
C PRO A 179 2.66 6.50 17.29
N ASP A 180 3.41 5.65 16.59
CA ASP A 180 4.85 5.79 16.43
C ASP A 180 5.29 5.35 15.03
N LEU A 181 5.86 6.29 14.27
CA LEU A 181 6.40 6.03 12.94
C LEU A 181 7.61 5.07 12.97
N THR A 182 8.33 4.92 14.10
CA THR A 182 9.47 3.98 14.18
C THR A 182 9.06 2.52 13.94
N ALA A 183 7.78 2.18 14.16
CA ALA A 183 7.22 0.86 13.91
C ALA A 183 7.34 0.40 12.44
N TYR A 184 7.54 1.33 11.50
CA TYR A 184 7.66 1.05 10.06
C TYR A 184 9.10 0.79 9.61
N ASN A 185 10.11 0.98 10.47
CA ASN A 185 11.52 0.70 10.12
C ASN A 185 11.73 -0.75 9.65
N ARG A 186 10.91 -1.69 10.10
CA ARG A 186 10.93 -3.09 9.63
C ARG A 186 10.69 -3.24 8.11
N TYR A 187 9.95 -2.31 7.51
CA TYR A 187 9.65 -2.29 6.07
C TYR A 187 10.66 -1.46 5.28
N LEU A 188 11.39 -0.56 5.94
CA LEU A 188 12.44 0.27 5.34
C LEU A 188 13.80 -0.43 5.29
N GLY A 189 13.96 -1.58 5.95
CA GLY A 189 15.25 -2.26 6.04
C GLY A 189 16.25 -1.48 6.91
N LYS A 190 17.53 -1.86 6.82
CA LYS A 190 18.64 -1.18 7.49
C LYS A 190 19.38 -0.35 6.45
N GLY A 191 19.65 0.92 6.68
CA GLY A 191 20.46 1.71 5.75
C GLY A 191 20.04 3.17 5.66
N GLN A 192 19.84 3.64 4.42
CA GLN A 192 19.76 5.07 4.11
C GLN A 192 18.54 5.79 4.64
N VAL A 193 17.47 5.09 4.97
CA VAL A 193 16.21 5.68 5.43
C VAL A 193 15.83 5.07 6.76
N LYS A 194 15.68 5.91 7.78
CA LYS A 194 15.27 5.49 9.13
C LYS A 194 14.29 6.49 9.73
N LEU A 195 13.19 5.98 10.27
CA LEU A 195 12.24 6.75 11.07
C LEU A 195 12.73 6.74 12.53
N LEU A 196 12.93 7.94 13.09
CA LEU A 196 13.43 8.16 14.45
C LEU A 196 12.30 8.58 15.42
N GLY A 197 11.11 8.84 14.89
CA GLY A 197 9.91 9.14 15.67
C GLY A 197 8.91 9.98 14.90
N GLY A 198 7.84 10.36 15.61
CA GLY A 198 6.70 11.10 15.06
C GLY A 198 5.45 10.23 15.07
N SER A 199 4.33 10.86 14.77
CA SER A 199 3.01 10.22 14.76
C SER A 199 2.28 10.56 13.47
N GLY A 200 1.16 9.91 13.20
CA GLY A 200 0.38 10.23 12.02
C GLY A 200 -1.03 9.71 12.02
N LEU A 201 -1.70 9.98 10.90
CA LEU A 201 -3.02 9.49 10.56
C LEU A 201 -2.96 8.82 9.19
N VAL A 202 -3.54 7.64 9.07
CA VAL A 202 -3.63 6.88 7.82
C VAL A 202 -5.10 6.65 7.46
N SER A 203 -5.45 6.96 6.22
CA SER A 203 -6.73 6.61 5.60
C SER A 203 -6.47 5.72 4.40
N GLY A 204 -7.41 4.85 4.05
CA GLY A 204 -7.26 3.95 2.92
C GLY A 204 -8.58 3.51 2.32
N GLU A 205 -8.54 3.29 1.01
CA GLU A 205 -9.59 2.65 0.24
C GLU A 205 -8.97 1.62 -0.69
N VAL A 206 -9.50 0.40 -0.70
CA VAL A 206 -9.03 -0.69 -1.56
C VAL A 206 -10.24 -1.37 -2.18
N GLU A 207 -10.15 -1.63 -3.48
CA GLU A 207 -11.12 -2.43 -4.23
C GLU A 207 -10.49 -3.75 -4.65
N LEU A 208 -11.14 -4.86 -4.29
CA LEU A 208 -10.80 -6.20 -4.74
C LEU A 208 -11.78 -6.60 -5.83
N ASP A 209 -11.23 -7.14 -6.92
CA ASP A 209 -12.02 -7.68 -8.02
C ASP A 209 -12.55 -9.09 -7.72
N THR A 210 -13.26 -9.63 -8.70
CA THR A 210 -13.93 -10.93 -8.65
C THR A 210 -13.01 -12.14 -8.50
N SER A 211 -11.71 -11.98 -8.76
CA SER A 211 -10.68 -13.01 -8.58
C SER A 211 -10.02 -12.93 -7.20
N GLY A 212 -10.44 -11.95 -6.39
CA GLY A 212 -9.82 -11.58 -5.13
C GLY A 212 -8.48 -10.84 -5.32
N ASP A 213 -8.22 -10.33 -6.53
CA ASP A 213 -7.01 -9.57 -6.82
C ASP A 213 -7.28 -8.09 -6.55
N ILE A 214 -6.30 -7.38 -5.98
CA ILE A 214 -6.44 -5.94 -5.72
C ILE A 214 -6.25 -5.20 -7.05
N GLY A 215 -7.38 -4.73 -7.61
CA GLY A 215 -7.38 -4.00 -8.87
C GLY A 215 -6.87 -2.58 -8.70
N ARG A 216 -7.39 -1.85 -7.70
CA ARG A 216 -7.01 -0.46 -7.40
C ARG A 216 -7.04 -0.19 -5.91
N GLY A 217 -6.24 0.78 -5.48
CA GLY A 217 -6.26 1.25 -4.10
C GLY A 217 -5.67 2.64 -3.93
N SER A 218 -6.00 3.26 -2.82
CA SER A 218 -5.40 4.51 -2.40
C SER A 218 -5.16 4.52 -0.90
N ALA A 219 -4.09 5.18 -0.48
CA ALA A 219 -3.82 5.43 0.92
C ALA A 219 -3.29 6.85 1.10
N ASN A 220 -3.70 7.49 2.18
CA ASN A 220 -3.24 8.82 2.56
C ASN A 220 -2.68 8.76 3.98
N LEU A 221 -1.35 8.85 4.10
CA LEU A 221 -0.64 8.93 5.36
C LEU A 221 -0.21 10.37 5.60
N ARG A 222 -0.61 10.94 6.73
CA ARG A 222 -0.23 12.28 7.19
C ARG A 222 0.59 12.12 8.47
N GLY A 223 1.88 12.39 8.40
CA GLY A 223 2.80 12.40 9.53
C GLY A 223 3.05 13.82 10.04
N THR A 224 3.06 13.98 11.36
CA THR A 224 3.38 15.24 12.04
C THR A 224 4.59 15.08 12.94
N GLY A 225 5.47 16.08 12.93
CA GLY A 225 6.70 16.05 13.72
C GLY A 225 7.55 14.81 13.46
N ALA A 226 7.51 14.31 12.22
CA ALA A 226 8.27 13.16 11.77
C ALA A 226 9.76 13.50 11.88
N ARG A 227 10.50 12.63 12.58
CA ARG A 227 11.96 12.69 12.67
C ARG A 227 12.51 11.53 11.87
N LEU A 228 13.34 11.83 10.89
CA LEU A 228 13.82 10.83 9.94
C LEU A 228 15.28 11.09 9.58
N GLN A 229 16.01 10.02 9.33
CA GLN A 229 17.37 10.06 8.81
C GLN A 229 17.31 9.57 7.37
N VAL A 230 17.76 10.41 6.43
CA VAL A 230 17.78 10.08 4.99
C VAL A 230 19.15 10.44 4.42
N ALA A 231 19.85 9.47 3.82
CA ALA A 231 21.19 9.67 3.25
C ALA A 231 22.21 10.27 4.24
N GLY A 232 22.06 9.95 5.54
CA GLY A 232 22.86 10.51 6.63
C GLY A 232 22.40 11.87 7.15
N LEU A 233 21.46 12.55 6.49
CA LEU A 233 20.88 13.80 6.95
C LEU A 233 19.77 13.55 7.98
N ALA A 234 19.84 14.25 9.11
CA ALA A 234 18.73 14.31 10.05
C ALA A 234 17.70 15.32 9.54
N LEU A 235 16.45 14.89 9.39
CA LEU A 235 15.34 15.69 8.93
C LEU A 235 14.23 15.69 9.97
N ARG A 236 13.60 16.85 10.17
CA ARG A 236 12.44 17.01 11.03
C ARG A 236 11.38 17.85 10.34
N GLY A 237 10.12 17.40 10.37
CA GLY A 237 9.00 18.20 9.89
C GLY A 237 7.74 17.37 9.67
N ASP A 238 6.91 17.79 8.72
CA ASP A 238 5.66 17.12 8.39
C ASP A 238 5.76 16.45 7.02
N ALA A 239 5.12 15.29 6.87
CA ALA A 239 5.12 14.53 5.63
C ALA A 239 3.69 14.07 5.30
N GLN A 240 3.34 14.11 4.02
CA GLN A 240 2.11 13.51 3.52
C GLN A 240 2.42 12.60 2.34
N LEU A 241 2.09 11.32 2.46
CA LEU A 241 2.17 10.33 1.40
C LEU A 241 0.74 10.05 0.91
N LYS A 242 0.47 10.35 -0.36
CA LYS A 242 -0.74 9.90 -1.06
C LYS A 242 -0.32 8.78 -2.01
N ALA A 243 -0.43 7.54 -1.57
CA ALA A 243 -0.13 6.36 -2.36
C ALA A 243 -1.31 6.03 -3.29
N ARG A 244 -0.99 5.67 -4.53
CA ARG A 244 -1.95 5.10 -5.48
C ARG A 244 -1.45 3.76 -5.94
N LEU A 245 -2.31 2.76 -5.87
CA LEU A 245 -2.06 1.41 -6.34
C LEU A 245 -2.84 1.21 -7.63
N GLN A 246 -2.12 1.13 -8.76
CA GLN A 246 -2.72 0.94 -10.09
C GLN A 246 -2.97 -0.53 -10.39
N ARG A 247 -2.14 -1.41 -9.83
CA ARG A 247 -2.21 -2.86 -9.96
C ARG A 247 -1.43 -3.52 -8.83
N ALA A 248 -1.95 -4.63 -8.31
CA ALA A 248 -1.22 -5.47 -7.37
C ALA A 248 -1.31 -6.94 -7.78
N ASP A 249 -0.16 -7.60 -7.81
CA ASP A 249 -0.05 -9.05 -7.75
C ASP A 249 0.41 -9.43 -6.34
N ILE A 250 -0.55 -9.72 -5.46
CA ILE A 250 -0.27 -10.07 -4.06
C ILE A 250 0.51 -11.40 -3.99
N LYS A 251 0.27 -12.32 -4.93
CA LYS A 251 0.90 -13.65 -4.94
C LYS A 251 2.40 -13.52 -5.19
N HIS A 252 2.82 -12.73 -6.16
CA HIS A 252 4.22 -12.48 -6.48
C HIS A 252 4.79 -11.24 -5.75
N ARG A 253 3.98 -10.58 -4.92
CA ARG A 253 4.31 -9.36 -4.16
C ARG A 253 4.78 -8.20 -5.06
N GLN A 254 4.14 -8.05 -6.22
CA GLN A 254 4.47 -7.00 -7.18
C GLN A 254 3.40 -5.91 -7.17
N PHE A 255 3.83 -4.64 -7.17
CA PHE A 255 2.91 -3.51 -7.07
C PHE A 255 3.30 -2.39 -8.03
N ASP A 256 2.32 -1.82 -8.73
CA ASP A 256 2.46 -0.59 -9.52
C ASP A 256 1.91 0.60 -8.73
N LEU A 257 2.80 1.55 -8.42
CA LEU A 257 2.54 2.72 -7.59
C LEU A 257 2.59 4.05 -8.36
N ALA A 258 2.45 4.01 -9.69
CA ALA A 258 2.39 5.21 -10.51
C ALA A 258 1.28 6.18 -10.02
N GLY A 259 1.61 7.47 -9.97
CA GLY A 259 0.73 8.53 -9.47
C GLY A 259 0.77 8.72 -7.94
N THR A 260 1.66 8.02 -7.23
CA THR A 260 1.96 8.26 -5.83
C THR A 260 2.67 9.60 -5.64
N THR A 261 2.28 10.37 -4.61
CA THR A 261 2.93 11.65 -4.29
C THR A 261 3.37 11.72 -2.84
N VAL A 262 4.57 12.23 -2.60
CA VAL A 262 5.10 12.55 -1.27
C VAL A 262 5.26 14.06 -1.18
N GLN A 263 4.64 14.67 -0.17
CA GLN A 263 4.81 16.07 0.16
C GLN A 263 5.53 16.20 1.50
N LEU A 264 6.55 17.05 1.52
CA LEU A 264 7.32 17.42 2.69
C LEU A 264 7.06 18.88 3.00
N ARG A 265 6.78 19.21 4.26
CA ARG A 265 6.53 20.57 4.72
C ARG A 265 7.25 20.82 6.04
N ASN A 266 7.57 22.09 6.25
CA ASN A 266 8.21 22.55 7.47
C ASN A 266 9.49 21.77 7.81
N ILE A 267 10.27 21.42 6.78
CA ILE A 267 11.45 20.58 6.95
C ILE A 267 12.59 21.42 7.49
N GLN A 268 13.23 20.87 8.52
CA GLN A 268 14.49 21.31 9.10
C GLN A 268 15.53 20.23 8.80
N VAL A 269 16.72 20.64 8.40
CA VAL A 269 17.84 19.75 8.08
C VAL A 269 18.95 19.95 9.12
N GLY A 270 19.43 18.85 9.70
CA GLY A 270 20.43 18.85 10.77
C GLY A 270 19.92 19.51 12.06
N ASP A 271 20.86 20.05 12.84
CA ASP A 271 20.59 20.86 14.04
C ASP A 271 20.42 22.35 13.72
N ALA A 272 20.21 22.69 12.44
CA ALA A 272 20.18 24.08 11.98
C ALA A 272 19.01 24.86 12.62
N ARG A 273 19.33 26.05 13.14
CA ARG A 273 18.37 27.04 13.66
C ARG A 273 17.59 27.78 12.56
N GLU A 274 17.70 27.37 11.30
CA GLU A 274 16.96 28.00 10.20
C GLU A 274 15.46 27.74 10.36
N ASP A 275 14.64 28.73 9.96
CA ASP A 275 13.19 28.63 10.00
C ASP A 275 12.76 27.40 9.20
N GLY A 276 12.17 26.40 9.87
CA GLY A 276 11.70 25.16 9.25
C GLY A 276 10.58 25.41 8.25
N ASN A 277 10.90 25.94 7.09
CA ASN A 277 9.99 26.37 6.03
C ASN A 277 10.35 25.71 4.68
N TRP A 278 11.36 24.84 4.67
CA TRP A 278 11.67 24.07 3.48
C TRP A 278 10.52 23.10 3.18
N ARG A 279 10.23 22.98 1.88
CA ARG A 279 9.17 22.14 1.35
C ARG A 279 9.62 21.48 0.07
N GLY A 280 9.11 20.28 -0.14
CA GLY A 280 9.38 19.47 -1.32
C GLY A 280 8.15 18.66 -1.69
N THR A 281 7.98 18.39 -2.98
CA THR A 281 6.99 17.46 -3.48
C THR A 281 7.67 16.51 -4.45
N LEU A 282 7.47 15.21 -4.26
CA LEU A 282 7.90 14.16 -5.16
C LEU A 282 6.66 13.48 -5.74
N ALA A 283 6.57 13.41 -7.07
CA ALA A 283 5.52 12.73 -7.79
C ALA A 283 6.13 11.55 -8.56
N VAL A 284 5.66 10.34 -8.26
CA VAL A 284 6.11 9.11 -8.90
C VAL A 284 5.39 8.94 -10.24
N ARG A 285 6.09 9.17 -11.34
CA ARG A 285 5.56 8.94 -12.70
C ARG A 285 5.44 7.46 -13.01
N GLN A 286 6.45 6.69 -12.64
CA GLN A 286 6.47 5.23 -12.73
C GLN A 286 7.04 4.71 -11.41
N GLY A 287 6.40 3.68 -10.84
CA GLY A 287 6.84 3.10 -9.57
C GLY A 287 6.51 1.63 -9.53
N HIS A 288 7.51 0.78 -9.37
CA HIS A 288 7.35 -0.66 -9.25
C HIS A 288 7.99 -1.15 -7.97
N ILE A 289 7.27 -1.97 -7.22
CA ILE A 289 7.78 -2.68 -6.06
C ILE A 289 7.80 -4.17 -6.38
N ASP A 290 8.95 -4.80 -6.21
CA ASP A 290 9.09 -6.25 -6.07
C ASP A 290 9.36 -6.56 -4.58
N GLY A 291 8.35 -7.12 -3.92
CA GLY A 291 8.38 -7.49 -2.51
C GLY A 291 8.91 -8.90 -2.24
N THR A 292 9.24 -9.67 -3.29
CA THR A 292 9.89 -10.97 -3.15
C THR A 292 11.38 -10.76 -2.88
N ALA A 293 12.04 -11.68 -2.16
CA ALA A 293 13.48 -11.55 -1.98
C ALA A 293 14.19 -11.80 -3.33
N PRO A 294 15.05 -10.87 -3.80
CA PRO A 294 15.48 -9.64 -3.14
C PRO A 294 14.51 -8.46 -3.33
N PHE A 295 14.12 -7.83 -2.20
CA PHE A 295 13.25 -6.64 -2.21
C PHE A 295 13.85 -5.52 -3.06
N GLN A 296 13.05 -4.96 -3.95
CA GLN A 296 13.45 -3.86 -4.82
C GLN A 296 12.28 -2.90 -5.08
N VAL A 297 12.59 -1.61 -5.11
CA VAL A 297 11.70 -0.55 -5.56
C VAL A 297 12.41 0.22 -6.66
N ASP A 298 11.78 0.36 -7.81
CA ASP A 298 12.23 1.23 -8.90
C ASP A 298 11.23 2.37 -9.09
N ALA A 299 11.72 3.60 -9.23
CA ALA A 299 10.87 4.75 -9.48
C ALA A 299 11.50 5.74 -10.46
N LEU A 300 10.66 6.31 -11.32
CA LEU A 300 10.92 7.56 -12.03
C LEU A 300 10.08 8.64 -11.38
N ALA A 301 10.72 9.68 -10.85
CA ALA A 301 10.04 10.71 -10.08
C ALA A 301 10.34 12.10 -10.61
N ASP A 302 9.31 12.95 -10.59
CA ASP A 302 9.47 14.40 -10.72
C ASP A 302 9.45 15.00 -9.32
N VAL A 303 10.32 15.97 -9.09
CA VAL A 303 10.54 16.57 -7.78
C VAL A 303 10.44 18.09 -7.93
N THR A 304 9.72 18.73 -7.03
CA THR A 304 9.68 20.19 -6.91
C THR A 304 10.14 20.54 -5.51
N LEU A 305 11.21 21.32 -5.41
CA LEU A 305 11.82 21.72 -4.15
C LEU A 305 11.73 23.23 -4.01
N ARG A 306 11.64 23.73 -2.78
CA ARG A 306 11.73 25.18 -2.52
C ARG A 306 13.05 25.76 -3.04
N ASP A 307 14.13 25.03 -2.86
CA ASP A 307 15.51 25.34 -3.23
C ASP A 307 16.32 24.04 -3.24
N ALA A 308 17.55 24.08 -3.76
CA ALA A 308 18.43 22.92 -3.86
C ALA A 308 19.18 22.59 -2.54
N GLY A 309 18.94 23.34 -1.46
CA GLY A 309 19.77 23.30 -0.26
C GLY A 309 19.99 21.91 0.31
N PRO A 310 18.91 21.18 0.66
CA PRO A 310 19.04 19.84 1.22
C PRO A 310 19.68 18.82 0.28
N LEU A 311 19.60 18.99 -1.05
CA LEU A 311 20.28 18.11 -1.99
C LEU A 311 21.80 18.33 -1.98
N LEU A 312 22.25 19.58 -1.81
CA LEU A 312 23.67 19.89 -1.72
C LEU A 312 24.30 19.35 -0.44
N GLU A 313 23.56 19.34 0.67
CA GLU A 313 24.05 18.81 1.95
C GLU A 313 24.36 17.30 1.91
N VAL A 314 23.76 16.55 0.98
CA VAL A 314 24.07 15.13 0.78
C VAL A 314 25.51 14.92 0.29
N PHE A 315 26.02 15.82 -0.56
CA PHE A 315 27.34 15.68 -1.19
C PHE A 315 28.45 16.29 -0.35
N ALA A 316 28.20 17.44 0.27
CA ALA A 316 29.19 18.14 1.09
C ALA A 316 28.53 19.07 2.11
N GLU A 317 29.25 19.33 3.20
CA GLU A 317 28.86 20.35 4.16
C GLU A 317 28.91 21.74 3.52
N ARG A 318 28.06 22.67 4.00
CA ARG A 318 27.96 24.04 3.47
C ARG A 318 29.33 24.71 3.28
N GLY A 319 30.24 24.56 4.24
CA GLY A 319 31.58 25.18 4.20
C GLY A 319 32.53 24.64 3.12
N ALA A 320 32.25 23.48 2.54
CA ALA A 320 33.09 22.87 1.50
C ALA A 320 32.78 23.37 0.09
N TYR A 321 31.64 24.04 -0.11
CA TYR A 321 31.24 24.56 -1.41
C TYR A 321 31.96 25.88 -1.75
N PRO A 322 32.32 26.11 -3.03
CA PRO A 322 32.73 27.42 -3.51
C PRO A 322 31.71 28.50 -3.13
N ARG A 323 32.17 29.72 -2.79
CA ARG A 323 31.28 30.80 -2.33
C ARG A 323 30.11 31.09 -3.26
N TRP A 324 30.29 30.95 -4.57
CA TRP A 324 29.22 31.15 -5.55
C TRP A 324 28.15 30.06 -5.49
N ALA A 325 28.50 28.81 -5.14
CA ALA A 325 27.56 27.71 -5.03
C ALA A 325 26.68 27.83 -3.78
N LEU A 326 27.08 28.63 -2.78
CA LEU A 326 26.25 28.94 -1.61
C LEU A 326 24.98 29.72 -1.99
N GLY A 327 24.99 30.48 -3.10
CA GLY A 327 23.79 31.13 -3.63
C GLY A 327 22.70 30.15 -4.07
N MET A 328 23.05 28.88 -4.32
CA MET A 328 22.11 27.80 -4.72
C MET A 328 21.15 27.39 -3.62
N LEU A 329 21.54 27.61 -2.38
CA LEU A 329 20.75 27.29 -1.20
C LEU A 329 19.47 28.12 -1.12
N ASP A 330 19.43 29.29 -1.76
CA ASP A 330 18.25 30.17 -1.83
C ASP A 330 17.94 30.58 -3.28
N SER A 331 18.14 29.66 -4.21
CA SER A 331 17.95 29.91 -5.65
C SER A 331 16.49 29.98 -6.10
N GLY A 332 15.55 29.86 -5.16
CA GLY A 332 14.13 29.71 -5.46
C GLY A 332 13.79 28.31 -5.94
N GLN A 333 12.53 28.14 -6.34
CA GLN A 333 11.96 26.82 -6.63
C GLN A 333 12.77 26.07 -7.70
N VAL A 334 13.06 24.81 -7.44
CA VAL A 334 13.80 23.92 -8.34
C VAL A 334 12.87 22.81 -8.81
N GLN A 335 12.82 22.60 -10.12
CA GLN A 335 12.18 21.44 -10.72
C GLN A 335 13.25 20.41 -11.05
N ALA A 336 12.99 19.15 -10.73
CA ALA A 336 13.91 18.07 -10.99
C ALA A 336 13.21 16.80 -11.46
N SER A 337 13.95 15.95 -12.15
CA SER A 337 13.55 14.58 -12.47
C SER A 337 14.67 13.63 -12.07
N THR A 338 14.34 12.44 -11.56
CA THR A 338 15.34 11.47 -11.10
C THR A 338 14.85 10.03 -11.24
N ARG A 339 15.79 9.10 -11.37
CA ARG A 339 15.56 7.66 -11.29
C ARG A 339 16.06 7.17 -9.94
N LEU A 340 15.21 6.42 -9.24
CA LEU A 340 15.51 5.85 -7.94
C LEU A 340 15.43 4.33 -8.04
N ARG A 341 16.44 3.65 -7.48
CA ARG A 341 16.37 2.24 -7.15
C ARG A 341 16.69 2.06 -5.69
N TRP A 342 15.78 1.43 -4.96
CA TRP A 342 15.96 1.14 -3.56
C TRP A 342 15.85 -0.35 -3.31
N ARG A 343 16.86 -0.88 -2.65
CA ARG A 343 16.93 -2.22 -2.07
C ARG A 343 17.26 -2.05 -0.58
N ARG A 344 17.09 -3.09 0.24
CA ARG A 344 17.18 -3.01 1.71
C ARG A 344 18.28 -2.08 2.26
N GLU A 345 19.52 -2.21 1.79
CA GLU A 345 20.65 -1.38 2.27
C GLU A 345 21.29 -0.50 1.17
N HIS A 346 20.73 -0.56 -0.04
CA HIS A 346 21.30 0.04 -1.25
C HIS A 346 20.30 0.99 -1.90
N LEU A 347 20.62 2.28 -1.93
CA LEU A 347 19.83 3.32 -2.57
C LEU A 347 20.67 3.96 -3.67
N VAL A 348 20.17 3.88 -4.89
CA VAL A 348 20.77 4.52 -6.06
C VAL A 348 19.82 5.60 -6.55
N MET A 349 20.36 6.81 -6.67
CA MET A 349 19.75 7.93 -7.37
C MET A 349 20.57 8.20 -8.63
N ASP A 350 19.95 8.06 -9.79
CA ASP A 350 20.61 8.27 -11.06
C ASP A 350 19.82 9.26 -11.91
N GLU A 351 20.52 9.90 -12.85
CA GLU A 351 19.96 10.86 -13.80
C GLU A 351 19.17 11.98 -13.11
N LEU A 352 19.56 12.39 -11.89
CA LEU A 352 19.01 13.59 -11.27
C LEU A 352 19.37 14.77 -12.17
N GLN A 353 18.35 15.45 -12.68
CA GLN A 353 18.48 16.70 -13.41
C GLN A 353 17.59 17.70 -12.71
N ALA A 354 18.16 18.81 -12.26
CA ALA A 354 17.49 19.81 -11.46
C ALA A 354 17.80 21.19 -12.02
N GLU A 355 16.77 21.94 -12.37
CA GLU A 355 16.89 23.19 -13.11
C GLU A 355 16.00 24.27 -12.49
N ASN A 356 16.46 25.51 -12.57
CA ASN A 356 15.64 26.71 -12.41
C ASN A 356 16.22 27.85 -13.26
N GLU A 357 15.75 29.09 -13.09
CA GLU A 357 16.21 30.24 -13.89
C GLU A 357 17.73 30.51 -13.78
N ARG A 358 18.37 30.12 -12.68
CA ARG A 358 19.76 30.47 -12.34
C ARG A 358 20.68 29.27 -12.15
N LEU A 359 20.11 28.09 -11.89
CA LEU A 359 20.77 26.85 -11.51
C LEU A 359 20.53 25.78 -12.56
N SER A 360 21.60 25.06 -12.90
CA SER A 360 21.53 23.75 -13.53
C SER A 360 22.37 22.78 -12.70
N MET A 361 21.75 21.69 -12.26
CA MET A 361 22.37 20.68 -11.41
C MET A 361 22.11 19.31 -11.99
N ARG A 362 23.15 18.47 -12.01
CA ARG A 362 23.05 17.06 -12.37
C ARG A 362 23.73 16.21 -11.32
N ALA A 363 23.11 15.13 -10.90
CA ALA A 363 23.70 14.29 -9.87
C ALA A 363 23.45 12.79 -10.10
N ARG A 364 24.41 12.01 -9.62
CA ARG A 364 24.32 10.56 -9.48
C ARG A 364 24.85 10.18 -8.11
N LEU A 365 24.18 9.28 -7.43
CA LEU A 365 24.52 8.89 -6.09
C LEU A 365 24.21 7.41 -5.88
N ASP A 366 25.19 6.67 -5.43
CA ASP A 366 25.09 5.28 -5.00
C ASP A 366 25.46 5.20 -3.52
N MET A 367 24.51 4.75 -2.71
CA MET A 367 24.65 4.63 -1.26
C MET A 367 24.39 3.18 -0.84
N ASN A 368 25.44 2.51 -0.36
CA ASN A 368 25.38 1.12 0.08
C ASN A 368 25.92 1.01 1.50
N GLY A 369 25.04 0.84 2.49
CA GLY A 369 25.40 0.97 3.91
C GLY A 369 26.02 2.34 4.21
N ASP A 370 27.17 2.40 4.88
CA ASP A 370 27.83 3.70 5.14
C ASP A 370 28.61 4.23 3.93
N ARG A 371 28.79 3.40 2.90
CA ARG A 371 29.52 3.72 1.67
C ARG A 371 28.69 4.66 0.81
N ARG A 372 29.27 5.79 0.43
CA ARG A 372 28.62 6.84 -0.37
C ARG A 372 29.53 7.26 -1.50
N GLN A 373 29.08 7.04 -2.72
CA GLN A 373 29.81 7.40 -3.93
C GLN A 373 28.89 8.14 -4.89
N GLY A 374 29.38 9.16 -5.57
CA GLY A 374 28.55 9.92 -6.50
C GLY A 374 29.29 11.03 -7.19
N ASP A 375 28.66 11.54 -8.24
CA ASP A 375 29.15 12.65 -9.03
C ASP A 375 28.06 13.73 -9.07
N LEU A 376 28.45 14.97 -8.81
CA LEU A 376 27.60 16.14 -8.82
C LEU A 376 28.19 17.15 -9.79
N TYR A 377 27.37 17.69 -10.68
CA TYR A 377 27.68 18.85 -11.49
C TYR A 377 26.74 20.00 -11.11
N LEU A 378 27.32 21.17 -10.91
CA LEU A 378 26.63 22.41 -10.55
C LEU A 378 27.01 23.49 -11.55
N ARG A 379 26.02 24.26 -12.00
CA ARG A 379 26.22 25.43 -12.85
C ARG A 379 25.35 26.58 -12.37
N TRP A 380 25.97 27.76 -12.25
CA TRP A 380 25.31 29.04 -12.03
C TRP A 380 25.79 30.06 -13.06
N GLY A 381 24.94 30.42 -14.02
CA GLY A 381 25.35 31.25 -15.15
C GLY A 381 26.50 30.60 -15.93
N ILE A 382 27.67 31.26 -15.94
CA ILE A 382 28.91 30.79 -16.60
C ILE A 382 29.79 29.91 -15.69
N LEU A 383 29.54 29.91 -14.37
CA LEU A 383 30.37 29.17 -13.42
C LEU A 383 29.89 27.73 -13.36
N GLY A 384 30.82 26.79 -13.52
CA GLY A 384 30.56 25.36 -13.41
C GLY A 384 31.53 24.71 -12.44
N ALA A 385 31.06 23.74 -11.65
CA ALA A 385 31.92 22.84 -10.88
C ALA A 385 31.33 21.44 -10.82
N GLY A 386 32.22 20.47 -10.82
CA GLY A 386 31.99 19.07 -10.57
C GLY A 386 32.56 18.66 -9.22
N VAL A 387 31.89 17.73 -8.56
CA VAL A 387 32.34 17.09 -7.33
C VAL A 387 32.20 15.59 -7.50
N ARG A 388 33.29 14.87 -7.32
CA ARG A 388 33.23 13.44 -7.03
C ARG A 388 33.23 13.23 -5.53
N LEU A 389 32.27 12.48 -5.03
CA LEU A 389 32.20 11.95 -3.68
C LEU A 389 32.61 10.48 -3.72
N ASP A 390 33.58 10.10 -2.90
CA ASP A 390 33.97 8.71 -2.65
C ASP A 390 34.22 8.53 -1.14
N ASN A 391 33.25 7.97 -0.44
CA ASN A 391 33.30 7.65 0.99
C ASN A 391 33.75 8.81 1.86
N GLY A 392 33.17 9.99 1.61
CA GLY A 392 33.47 11.23 2.32
C GLY A 392 34.67 11.99 1.77
N GLN A 393 35.53 11.36 0.96
CA GLN A 393 36.56 12.06 0.19
C GLN A 393 35.91 12.79 -0.99
N ARG A 394 36.38 14.00 -1.25
CA ARG A 394 35.79 14.90 -2.24
C ARG A 394 36.86 15.37 -3.20
N LYS A 395 36.62 15.22 -4.49
CA LYS A 395 37.50 15.73 -5.55
C LYS A 395 36.74 16.73 -6.41
N TRP A 396 37.24 17.95 -6.45
CA TRP A 396 36.66 19.05 -7.22
C TRP A 396 37.18 19.07 -8.65
N HIS A 397 36.28 19.34 -9.59
CA HIS A 397 36.55 19.49 -11.01
C HIS A 397 35.99 20.83 -11.46
N VAL A 398 36.84 21.83 -11.68
CA VAL A 398 36.40 23.20 -12.04
C VAL A 398 36.63 23.54 -13.52
N ALA A 399 37.59 22.86 -14.17
CA ALA A 399 37.79 22.90 -15.60
C ALA A 399 36.99 21.77 -16.26
N ASP A 400 36.34 22.06 -17.40
CA ASP A 400 35.55 21.12 -18.21
C ASP A 400 34.60 20.25 -17.36
N ALA A 401 34.02 20.86 -16.32
CA ALA A 401 33.24 20.15 -15.31
C ALA A 401 32.00 19.46 -15.90
N ARG A 402 31.46 20.02 -17.00
CA ARG A 402 30.30 19.47 -17.69
C ARG A 402 30.66 18.21 -18.47
N GLU A 403 31.78 18.27 -19.19
CA GLU A 403 32.35 17.18 -19.98
C GLU A 403 32.75 16.04 -19.04
N TRP A 404 33.46 16.37 -17.96
CA TRP A 404 33.80 15.43 -16.90
C TRP A 404 32.56 14.69 -16.37
N TYR A 405 31.47 15.40 -16.06
CA TYR A 405 30.25 14.75 -15.57
C TYR A 405 29.59 13.86 -16.65
N ALA A 406 29.60 14.30 -17.91
CA ALA A 406 29.04 13.54 -19.04
C ALA A 406 29.78 12.22 -19.30
N GLU A 407 31.07 12.15 -19.01
CA GLU A 407 31.89 10.94 -19.12
C GLU A 407 31.64 9.92 -17.99
N GLN A 408 30.97 10.33 -16.90
CA GLN A 408 30.71 9.40 -15.81
C GLN A 408 29.70 8.32 -16.24
N PRO A 409 29.85 7.07 -15.77
CA PRO A 409 28.93 5.99 -16.11
C PRO A 409 27.56 6.20 -15.46
N ARG A 410 26.50 5.72 -16.12
CA ARG A 410 25.18 5.58 -15.49
C ARG A 410 25.25 4.52 -14.39
N LEU A 411 24.52 4.72 -13.32
CA LEU A 411 24.42 3.78 -12.20
C LEU A 411 23.28 2.78 -12.39
N LEU A 412 22.24 3.17 -13.13
CA LEU A 412 21.09 2.34 -13.42
C LEU A 412 21.00 2.01 -14.91
N PRO A 413 20.52 0.80 -15.26
CA PRO A 413 20.21 0.49 -16.64
C PRO A 413 19.04 1.37 -17.13
N PRO A 414 18.92 1.57 -18.46
CA PRO A 414 17.73 2.16 -19.05
C PRO A 414 16.48 1.41 -18.60
N MET A 415 15.39 2.13 -18.28
CA MET A 415 14.11 1.46 -18.05
C MET A 415 13.68 0.81 -19.37
N PRO A 416 13.11 -0.40 -19.34
CA PRO A 416 12.35 -0.89 -20.49
C PRO A 416 11.27 0.14 -20.81
N ALA A 417 11.07 0.46 -22.09
CA ALA A 417 9.96 1.30 -22.50
C ALA A 417 8.66 0.68 -21.97
N ALA A 418 7.81 1.49 -21.34
CA ALA A 418 6.42 1.10 -21.15
C ALA A 418 5.87 0.83 -22.56
N ASP A 419 5.44 -0.41 -22.83
CA ASP A 419 4.95 -0.95 -24.12
C ASP A 419 5.87 -1.94 -24.87
N ALA A 420 6.65 -2.78 -24.18
CA ALA A 420 7.00 -4.08 -24.75
C ALA A 420 5.96 -5.12 -24.30
N PRO A 421 5.07 -5.63 -25.18
CA PRO A 421 4.28 -6.82 -24.86
C PRO A 421 5.25 -7.95 -24.50
N ALA A 422 4.96 -8.68 -23.44
CA ALA A 422 5.72 -9.87 -23.07
C ALA A 422 5.82 -10.78 -24.30
N PRO A 423 6.99 -11.40 -24.58
CA PRO A 423 7.07 -12.40 -25.63
C PRO A 423 6.03 -13.48 -25.33
N GLN A 424 5.12 -13.68 -26.26
CA GLN A 424 4.20 -14.82 -26.22
C GLN A 424 5.08 -16.06 -26.20
N ALA A 425 4.98 -16.84 -25.12
CA ALA A 425 5.54 -18.18 -25.10
C ALA A 425 4.61 -19.02 -25.99
N ASP A 426 5.12 -19.44 -27.15
CA ASP A 426 4.54 -20.49 -27.99
C ASP A 426 4.50 -21.83 -27.26
#